data_AF-A0A844BJY5-F1
#
_entry.id   AF-A0A844BJY5-F1
#
_cell.length_a   1.000
_cell.length_b   1.000
_cell.length_c   1.000
_cell.angle_alpha   90.00
_cell.angle_beta   90.00
_cell.angle_gamma   90.00
#
_symmetry.space_group_name_H-M   'P 1'
#
loop_
_entity.id
_entity.type
_entity.pdbx_description
1 polymer ?
#
loop_
_entity_poly.entity_id
_entity_poly.type
_entity_poly.pdbx_seq_one_letter_code
_entity_poly.pdbx_strand_id
1 'polypeptide(L)' 'MPKTNDAAADAFIAAKIEIDAMLARLMAHSADHFGYSPEEVNWGHVGTLDHHRAPLREITDMAFREGKHVE' A
#
# COMPACT_ATOMS: atom_id res chain seq x y z
N MET A 1 -20.79 -6.74 -24.58
CA MET A 1 -20.94 -5.28 -24.81
C MET A 1 -19.55 -4.72 -25.09
N PRO A 2 -19.37 -3.84 -26.09
CA PRO A 2 -18.05 -3.24 -26.35
C PRO A 2 -17.62 -2.40 -25.13
N LYS A 3 -16.34 -2.46 -24.77
CA LYS A 3 -15.76 -1.59 -23.74
C LYS A 3 -15.70 -0.17 -24.29
N THR A 4 -16.58 0.70 -23.83
CA THR A 4 -16.54 2.13 -24.13
C THR A 4 -15.53 2.83 -23.22
N ASN A 5 -15.07 4.02 -23.62
CA ASN A 5 -14.20 4.84 -22.77
C ASN A 5 -14.89 5.17 -21.43
N ASP A 6 -16.20 5.39 -21.43
CA ASP A 6 -16.97 5.65 -20.21
C ASP A 6 -16.92 4.44 -19.26
N ALA A 7 -17.11 3.22 -19.77
CA ALA A 7 -17.01 2.01 -18.96
C ALA A 7 -15.60 1.79 -18.38
N ALA A 8 -14.55 2.20 -19.10
CA ALA A 8 -13.18 2.15 -18.61
C ALA A 8 -12.92 3.22 -17.53
N ALA A 9 -13.48 4.42 -17.67
CA ALA A 9 -13.38 5.50 -16.69
C ALA A 9 -14.07 5.11 -15.37
N ASP A 10 -15.27 4.56 -15.44
CA ASP A 10 -16.00 4.07 -14.26
C ASP A 10 -15.22 2.97 -13.53
N ALA A 11 -14.67 2.00 -14.28
CA ALA A 11 -13.85 0.94 -13.70
C ALA A 11 -12.57 1.48 -13.04
N PHE A 12 -11.95 2.49 -13.63
CA PHE A 12 -10.77 3.14 -13.07
C PHE A 12 -11.11 3.86 -11.76
N ILE A 13 -12.21 4.61 -11.71
CA ILE A 13 -12.64 5.33 -10.50
C ILE A 13 -12.95 4.33 -9.38
N ALA A 14 -13.66 3.24 -9.69
CA ALA A 14 -13.96 2.19 -8.72
C ALA A 14 -12.68 1.58 -8.13
N ALA A 15 -11.71 1.22 -8.99
CA ALA A 15 -10.42 0.70 -8.54
C ALA A 15 -9.65 1.71 -7.69
N LYS A 16 -9.66 3.00 -8.07
CA LYS A 16 -9.00 4.05 -7.28
C LYS A 16 -9.61 4.18 -5.89
N ILE A 17 -10.95 4.22 -5.78
CA ILE A 17 -11.64 4.33 -4.50
C ILE A 17 -11.28 3.17 -3.58
N GLU A 18 -11.21 1.96 -4.12
CA GLU A 18 -10.78 0.77 -3.35
C GLU A 18 -9.34 0.92 -2.84
N ILE A 19 -8.42 1.35 -3.71
CA ILE A 19 -7.01 1.59 -3.33
C ILE A 19 -6.91 2.69 -2.27
N ASP A 20 -7.59 3.81 -2.44
CA ASP A 20 -7.59 4.93 -1.49
C ASP A 20 -8.07 4.47 -0.10
N ALA A 21 -9.12 3.63 -0.05
CA ALA A 21 -9.65 3.08 1.19
C ALA A 21 -8.64 2.13 1.88
N MET A 22 -7.96 1.28 1.11
CA MET A 22 -6.91 0.40 1.63
C MET A 22 -5.73 1.21 2.19
N LEU A 23 -5.28 2.24 1.48
CA LEU A 23 -4.19 3.11 1.93
C LEU A 23 -4.57 3.87 3.20
N ALA A 24 -5.79 4.42 3.28
CA ALA A 24 -6.27 5.11 4.47
C ALA A 24 -6.28 4.19 5.71
N ARG A 25 -6.67 2.93 5.54
CA ARG A 25 -6.64 1.93 6.62
C ARG A 25 -5.21 1.65 7.10
N LEU A 26 -4.26 1.51 6.19
CA LEU A 26 -2.85 1.31 6.54
C LEU A 26 -2.25 2.51 7.26
N MET A 27 -2.58 3.74 6.81
CA MET A 27 -2.16 4.97 7.49
C MET A 27 -2.70 5.05 8.92
N ALA A 28 -3.99 4.74 9.13
CA ALA A 28 -4.59 4.72 10.46
C ALA A 28 -3.93 3.66 11.36
N HIS A 29 -3.65 2.46 10.83
CA HIS A 29 -2.97 1.42 11.58
C HIS A 29 -1.52 1.81 11.93
N SER A 30 -0.82 2.48 11.01
CA SER A 30 0.53 3.03 11.29
C SER A 30 0.51 4.12 12.36
N ALA A 31 -0.51 4.97 12.38
CA ALA A 31 -0.67 5.99 13.42
C ALA A 31 -0.93 5.35 14.81
N ASP A 32 -1.55 4.17 14.82
CA ASP A 32 -1.79 3.33 16.00
C ASP A 32 -0.64 2.33 16.26
N HIS A 33 0.59 2.62 15.81
CA HIS A 33 1.78 1.77 16.01
C HIS A 33 1.61 0.31 15.55
N PHE A 34 0.79 0.09 14.52
CA PHE A 34 0.39 -1.24 14.06
C PHE A 34 -0.28 -2.10 15.15
N GLY A 35 -0.95 -1.46 16.11
CA GLY A 35 -1.64 -2.11 17.22
C GLY A 35 -0.72 -2.61 18.33
N TYR A 36 0.56 -2.22 18.33
CA TYR A 36 1.51 -2.57 19.38
C TYR A 36 1.72 -1.42 20.35
N SER A 37 1.74 -1.74 21.64
CA SER A 37 2.19 -0.77 22.63
C SER A 37 3.71 -0.60 22.57
N PRO A 38 4.26 0.63 22.60
CA PRO A 38 5.71 0.87 22.50
C PRO A 38 6.54 0.09 23.52
N GLU A 39 6.02 -0.14 24.73
CA GLU A 39 6.69 -0.91 25.78
C GLU A 39 6.70 -2.43 25.57
N GLU A 40 5.85 -2.94 24.68
CA GLU A 40 5.75 -4.38 24.35
C GLU A 40 6.52 -4.74 23.07
N VAL A 41 7.07 -3.76 22.36
CA VAL A 41 7.81 -3.94 21.11
C VAL A 41 9.04 -4.83 21.32
N ASN A 42 9.17 -5.86 20.50
CA ASN A 42 10.30 -6.77 20.48
C ASN A 42 10.67 -7.16 19.04
N TRP A 43 11.76 -7.92 18.87
CA TRP A 43 12.26 -8.33 17.56
C TRP A 43 11.27 -9.18 16.73
N GLY A 44 10.34 -9.89 17.38
CA GLY A 44 9.24 -10.56 16.69
C GLY A 44 8.33 -9.57 15.96
N HIS A 45 7.97 -8.46 16.63
CA HIS A 45 7.16 -7.40 16.03
C HIS A 45 7.90 -6.68 14.89
N VAL A 46 9.22 -6.50 15.01
CA VAL A 46 10.05 -5.98 13.91
C VAL A 46 9.97 -6.90 12.69
N GLY A 47 10.08 -8.21 12.86
CA GLY A 47 9.93 -9.18 11.78
C GLY A 47 8.55 -9.13 11.11
N THR A 48 7.48 -8.96 11.88
CA THR A 48 6.12 -8.75 11.34
C THR A 48 6.03 -7.47 10.50
N LEU A 49 6.62 -6.35 10.96
CA LEU A 49 6.64 -5.11 10.19
C LEU A 49 7.46 -5.21 8.91
N ASP A 50 8.57 -5.94 8.91
CA ASP A 50 9.36 -6.16 7.69
C ASP A 50 8.57 -6.94 6.64
N HIS A 51 7.71 -7.88 7.05
CA HIS A 51 6.80 -8.58 6.13
C HIS A 51 5.79 -7.62 5.47
N HIS A 52 5.29 -6.62 6.21
CA HIS A 52 4.41 -5.59 5.64
C HIS A 52 5.17 -4.56 4.78
N ARG A 53 6.41 -4.25 5.15
CA ARG A 53 7.25 -3.25 4.46
C ARG A 53 7.63 -3.70 3.05
N ALA A 54 7.96 -4.97 2.86
CA ALA A 54 8.41 -5.51 1.57
C ALA A 54 7.42 -5.23 0.41
N PRO A 55 6.13 -5.59 0.47
CA PRO A 55 5.19 -5.33 -0.61
C PRO A 55 4.90 -3.83 -0.79
N LEU A 56 4.85 -3.05 0.30
CA LEU A 56 4.65 -1.60 0.20
C LEU A 56 5.80 -0.91 -0.54
N ARG A 57 7.03 -1.36 -0.28
CA ARG A 57 8.21 -0.89 -0.99
C ARG A 57 8.15 -1.25 -2.46
N GLU A 58 7.83 -2.49 -2.80
CA GLU A 58 7.70 -2.94 -4.20
C GLU A 58 6.68 -2.10 -4.98
N ILE A 59 5.50 -1.85 -4.40
CA ILE A 59 4.46 -1.01 -5.01
C ILE A 59 4.95 0.43 -5.23
N THR A 60 5.67 0.98 -4.25
CA THR A 60 6.22 2.34 -4.30
C THR A 60 7.31 2.45 -5.38
N ASP A 61 8.26 1.51 -5.39
CA ASP A 61 9.34 1.43 -6.38
C ASP A 61 8.78 1.32 -7.80
N MET A 62 7.72 0.53 -8.01
CA MET A 62 7.02 0.44 -9.30
C MET A 62 6.34 1.74 -9.70
N ALA A 63 5.68 2.42 -8.76
CA ALA A 63 4.96 3.67 -9.03
C ALA A 63 5.90 4.82 -9.40
N PHE A 64 7.04 4.92 -8.72
CA PHE A 64 7.99 6.04 -8.87
C PHE A 64 9.23 5.69 -9.72
N ARG A 65 9.35 4.44 -10.19
CA ARG A 65 10.50 3.92 -10.95
C ARG A 65 11.82 3.99 -10.18
N GLU A 66 11.78 3.97 -8.86
CA GLU A 66 12.93 4.13 -7.97
C GLU A 66 13.90 2.92 -8.00
N GLY A 67 13.51 1.83 -8.68
CA GLY A 67 14.36 0.67 -8.96
C GLY A 67 14.90 0.57 -10.40
N LYS A 68 14.60 1.52 -11.29
CA LYS A 68 15.27 1.57 -12.60
C LYS A 68 16.64 2.22 -12.43
N HIS A 69 17.67 1.39 -12.31
CA HIS A 69 19.03 1.81 -12.64
C HIS A 69 18.98 2.53 -13.99
N VAL A 70 19.29 3.82 -13.96
CA VAL A 70 19.62 4.58 -15.16
C VAL A 70 21.02 4.11 -15.55
N GLU A 71 21.09 3.18 -16.50
CA GLU A 71 22.28 3.02 -17.35
C GLU A 71 22.18 4.01 -18.52
#